data_AF-A0A817PNX5-F1
#
_entry.id   AF-A0A817PNX5-F1
#
_cell.length_a   1.000
_cell.length_b   1.000
_cell.length_c   1.000
_cell.angle_alpha   90.00
_cell.angle_beta   90.00
_cell.angle_gamma   90.00
#
_symmetry.space_group_name_H-M   'P 1'
#
loop_
_entity.id
_entity.type
_entity.pdbx_description
1 polymer ?
#
loop_
_entity_poly.entity_id
_entity_poly.type
_entity_poly.pdbx_seq_one_letter_code
_entity_poly.pdbx_strand_id
1 'polypeptide(L)'
;YEESLLDEVGLNRLGICPSSLLVDEKQLCEIILQCPIMFDLTTWLQWSNYFQFKYDTLKLFIARKEQEFDRLLLLETSNHELLRLPIDSSFDLFEKELYSGNIRLSVGHLCALIICEYVKVNQLPMIIYRQVISTWLTRLRSSAELNENSIEPMRYVLEFLTYLPILIGQQRIVQELLLEPIDEIFVNNEDDQIFNTRQRIWKLANAKQKSKLEVWGHLLDIDEWKNENKWKGINEPQEEPIIQSTYENFTQPDRSIRRPEILLPKNDQVSISTVICPPTPLIQSIHESSIPIINDNNRNLEAFEHIKIIRERLGINNNLDTTGQSIVSNLQGLIKRSLDKLSNDLYSEQGHFVLELIQNADDNQYASNCLPTLRFVISSNRILVCNNEIGFQSNHIDAICNVGKSTKGKHKQGYAGHKGIGFKSVFMVSDRPEIHSGGYHFCFDTRNEEDKMSYINPIWLDECEENLSLINEWNTCIRLPIKQNGRSNSLNSKFDDIHARLLLFLNRLRQIEIIHEKRNNQIDVQIFTRIDHAQGQIIELQKKTTSEQIIKSFWLVVKTVVQIPINIKMQFNDIKCEAESTTIAIAYPLDHIHENSSYENLPCQPLFAYLPLR
;
A
#
# COMPACT_ATOMS: atom_id res chain seq x y z
N TYR A 1 23.83 23.47 30.43
CA TYR A 1 24.50 24.61 29.77
C TYR A 1 25.35 24.20 28.55
N GLU A 2 25.04 23.09 27.86
CA GLU A 2 25.68 22.72 26.56
C GLU A 2 24.66 22.34 25.47
N GLU A 3 23.36 22.60 25.67
CA GLU A 3 22.32 22.32 24.65
C GLU A 3 22.12 23.44 23.64
N SER A 4 22.80 24.60 23.77
CA SER A 4 22.61 25.74 22.85
C SER A 4 23.55 25.75 21.63
N LEU A 5 24.49 24.80 21.52
CA LEU A 5 25.51 24.80 20.46
C LEU A 5 25.18 23.84 19.30
N LEU A 6 24.17 22.97 19.43
CA LEU A 6 23.90 21.86 18.49
C LEU A 6 22.89 22.20 17.38
N ASP A 7 22.19 23.33 17.47
CA ASP A 7 21.22 23.81 16.48
C ASP A 7 21.75 24.93 15.56
N GLU A 8 23.04 25.24 15.61
CA GLU A 8 23.65 26.10 14.60
C GLU A 8 23.78 25.33 13.28
N VAL A 9 23.15 25.87 12.22
CA VAL A 9 23.35 25.47 10.83
C VAL A 9 24.84 25.26 10.58
N GLY A 10 25.23 24.15 9.94
CA GLY A 10 26.63 23.76 9.77
C GLY A 10 27.52 24.85 9.19
N LEU A 11 26.95 25.69 8.31
CA LEU A 11 27.60 26.87 7.74
C LEU A 11 27.97 27.93 8.79
N ASN A 12 27.10 28.18 9.78
CA ASN A 12 27.36 29.13 10.86
C ASN A 12 28.47 28.62 11.79
N ARG A 13 28.44 27.33 12.12
CA ARG A 13 29.50 26.65 12.91
C ARG A 13 30.88 26.73 12.26
N LEU A 14 30.92 26.77 10.93
CA LEU A 14 32.16 26.87 10.15
C LEU A 14 32.57 28.33 9.85
N GLY A 15 31.81 29.32 10.35
CA GLY A 15 32.06 30.73 10.09
C GLY A 15 31.83 31.15 8.63
N ILE A 16 31.10 30.35 7.86
CA ILE A 16 30.85 30.57 6.44
C ILE A 16 29.56 31.39 6.30
N CYS A 17 29.69 32.64 5.84
CA CYS A 17 28.55 33.49 5.60
C CYS A 17 27.77 33.00 4.37
N PRO A 18 26.47 32.70 4.46
CA PRO A 18 25.72 32.18 3.31
C PRO A 18 25.58 33.17 2.15
N SER A 19 25.79 34.47 2.41
CA SER A 19 25.79 35.52 1.39
C SER A 19 27.09 35.60 0.58
N SER A 20 28.19 34.97 1.03
CA SER A 20 29.40 34.82 0.22
C SER A 20 29.31 33.53 -0.62
N LEU A 21 28.57 33.61 -1.73
CA LEU A 21 28.35 32.54 -2.72
C LEU A 21 29.61 32.17 -3.56
N LEU A 22 30.77 32.15 -2.91
CA LEU A 22 32.08 31.79 -3.48
C LEU A 22 32.66 30.51 -2.84
N VAL A 23 31.81 29.57 -2.41
CA VAL A 23 32.27 28.23 -2.02
C VAL A 23 32.52 27.44 -3.31
N ASP A 24 33.81 27.19 -3.59
CA ASP A 24 34.25 26.29 -4.67
C ASP A 24 33.80 24.84 -4.37
N GLU A 25 33.59 24.02 -5.41
CA GLU A 25 33.10 22.65 -5.28
C GLU A 25 34.00 21.80 -4.36
N LYS A 26 35.32 22.06 -4.38
CA LYS A 26 36.29 21.37 -3.52
C LYS A 26 36.08 21.70 -2.04
N GLN A 27 35.89 22.98 -1.72
CA GLN A 27 35.57 23.41 -0.35
C GLN A 27 34.24 22.82 0.12
N LEU A 28 33.25 22.73 -0.77
CA LEU A 28 31.96 22.13 -0.45
C LEU A 28 32.08 20.63 -0.12
N CYS A 29 32.95 19.90 -0.82
CA CYS A 29 33.25 18.49 -0.50
C CYS A 29 33.92 18.36 0.89
N GLU A 30 34.88 19.22 1.22
CA GLU A 30 35.51 19.25 2.54
C GLU A 30 34.51 19.55 3.66
N ILE A 31 33.56 20.47 3.43
CA ILE A 31 32.49 20.81 4.37
C ILE A 31 31.55 19.62 4.59
N ILE A 32 31.15 18.92 3.53
CA ILE A 32 30.31 17.71 3.63
C ILE A 32 30.98 16.66 4.53
N LEU A 33 32.29 16.48 4.41
CA LEU A 33 33.08 15.56 5.25
C LEU A 33 33.22 16.01 6.71
N GLN A 34 32.74 17.18 7.09
CA GLN A 34 32.71 17.68 8.47
C GLN A 34 31.33 17.54 9.14
N CYS A 35 30.31 17.08 8.41
CA CYS A 35 28.98 16.85 8.96
C CYS A 35 29.03 15.87 10.14
N PRO A 36 28.49 16.18 11.34
CA PRO A 36 28.60 15.25 12.46
C PRO A 36 27.80 13.97 12.23
N ILE A 37 28.23 12.88 12.89
CA ILE A 37 27.59 11.56 12.77
C ILE A 37 26.12 11.63 13.20
N MET A 38 25.21 10.92 12.51
CA MET A 38 23.76 10.94 12.73
C MET A 38 23.11 12.34 12.58
N PHE A 39 23.68 13.27 11.80
CA PHE A 39 22.95 14.45 11.32
C PHE A 39 22.47 14.24 9.89
N ASP A 40 21.30 14.79 9.58
CA ASP A 40 20.85 14.93 8.20
C ASP A 40 21.68 16.01 7.49
N LEU A 41 22.44 15.56 6.50
CA LEU A 41 23.33 16.39 5.72
C LEU A 41 22.58 17.50 4.97
N THR A 42 21.34 17.22 4.53
CA THR A 42 20.51 18.18 3.80
C THR A 42 20.14 19.37 4.69
N THR A 43 19.63 19.09 5.88
CA THR A 43 19.27 20.09 6.90
C THR A 43 20.51 20.82 7.42
N TRP A 44 21.60 20.09 7.69
CA TRP A 44 22.82 20.66 8.25
C TRP A 44 23.47 21.71 7.32
N LEU A 45 23.45 21.47 6.01
CA LEU A 45 23.95 22.40 5.00
C LEU A 45 22.94 23.46 4.57
N GLN A 46 21.67 23.31 4.95
CA GLN A 46 20.53 24.02 4.35
C GLN A 46 20.62 23.98 2.81
N TRP A 47 20.86 22.77 2.28
CA TRP A 47 21.22 22.57 0.87
C TRP A 47 20.23 23.23 -0.10
N SER A 48 18.94 23.08 0.19
CA SER A 48 17.85 23.65 -0.61
C SER A 48 17.88 25.17 -0.70
N ASN A 49 18.40 25.84 0.34
CA ASN A 49 18.41 27.30 0.42
C ASN A 49 19.64 27.91 -0.26
N TYR A 50 20.80 27.24 -0.19
CA TYR A 50 22.07 27.86 -0.61
C TYR A 50 22.77 27.21 -1.80
N PHE A 51 22.59 25.90 -2.00
CA PHE A 51 23.39 25.14 -2.97
C PHE A 51 22.56 24.52 -4.09
N GLN A 52 21.27 24.24 -3.85
CA GLN A 52 20.41 23.53 -4.81
C GLN A 52 20.27 24.28 -6.15
N PHE A 53 20.21 25.61 -6.13
CA PHE A 53 20.11 26.42 -7.35
C PHE A 53 21.37 26.34 -8.24
N LYS A 54 22.54 26.10 -7.64
CA LYS A 54 23.83 26.09 -8.35
C LYS A 54 24.31 24.68 -8.71
N TYR A 55 24.04 23.69 -7.85
CA TYR A 55 24.66 22.36 -7.91
C TYR A 55 23.66 21.19 -7.98
N ASP A 56 22.39 21.46 -8.31
CA ASP A 56 21.28 20.49 -8.28
C ASP A 56 21.01 19.89 -6.89
N THR A 57 20.32 18.75 -6.82
CA THR A 57 20.05 18.06 -5.55
C THR A 57 21.33 17.51 -4.92
N LEU A 58 21.39 17.50 -3.59
CA LEU A 58 22.55 17.03 -2.82
C LEU A 58 23.00 15.63 -3.24
N LYS A 59 22.06 14.74 -3.53
CA LYS A 59 22.34 13.37 -4.01
C LYS A 59 23.06 13.37 -5.35
N LEU A 60 22.59 14.18 -6.31
CA LEU A 60 23.22 14.29 -7.62
C LEU A 60 24.62 14.91 -7.50
N PHE A 61 24.79 15.89 -6.63
CA PHE A 61 26.10 16.49 -6.35
C PHE A 61 27.08 15.45 -5.79
N ILE A 62 26.68 14.71 -4.75
CA ILE A 62 27.51 13.67 -4.15
C ILE A 62 27.84 12.58 -5.19
N ALA A 63 26.87 12.16 -6.00
CA ALA A 63 27.10 11.16 -7.06
C ALA A 63 28.07 11.65 -8.15
N ARG A 64 28.03 12.94 -8.52
CA ARG A 64 28.99 13.52 -9.47
C ARG A 64 30.41 13.61 -8.91
N LYS A 65 30.56 13.70 -7.59
CA LYS A 65 31.82 13.89 -6.87
C LYS A 65 32.22 12.67 -6.04
N GLU A 66 31.73 11.48 -6.39
CA GLU A 66 31.97 10.24 -5.65
C GLU A 66 33.47 9.99 -5.37
N GLN A 67 34.34 10.35 -6.32
CA GLN A 67 35.80 10.22 -6.21
C GLN A 67 36.45 11.12 -5.14
N GLU A 68 35.76 12.15 -4.66
CA GLU A 68 36.25 13.05 -3.60
C GLU A 68 35.80 12.59 -2.20
N PHE A 69 34.97 11.53 -2.12
CA PHE A 69 34.28 11.09 -0.90
C PHE A 69 34.72 9.70 -0.43
N ASP A 70 36.03 9.44 -0.37
CA ASP A 70 36.60 8.19 0.17
C ASP A 70 36.19 7.89 1.62
N ARG A 71 35.80 8.94 2.37
CA ARG A 71 35.44 8.87 3.79
C ARG A 71 34.03 9.36 4.09
N LEU A 72 33.08 9.04 3.22
CA LEU A 72 31.66 9.35 3.43
C LEU A 72 30.79 8.10 3.35
N LEU A 73 30.18 7.73 4.48
CA LEU A 73 29.10 6.74 4.53
C LEU A 73 27.80 7.47 4.89
N LEU A 74 26.80 7.33 4.03
CA LEU A 74 25.48 7.94 4.22
C LEU A 74 24.39 6.87 4.25
N LEU A 75 23.45 7.07 5.16
CA LEU A 75 22.22 6.31 5.27
C LEU A 75 21.07 7.18 4.78
N GLU A 76 20.37 6.73 3.74
CA GLU A 76 19.12 7.33 3.32
C GLU A 76 17.95 6.73 4.11
N THR A 77 17.18 7.58 4.80
CA THR A 77 15.95 7.16 5.49
C THR A 77 14.74 7.18 4.55
N SER A 78 13.62 6.56 4.95
CA SER A 78 12.36 6.59 4.18
C SER A 78 11.82 7.99 3.94
N ASN A 79 12.22 8.97 4.76
CA ASN A 79 11.82 10.37 4.66
C ASN A 79 12.84 11.19 3.84
N HIS A 80 13.73 10.52 3.10
CA HIS A 80 14.81 11.11 2.29
C HIS A 80 15.86 11.91 3.07
N GLU A 81 15.99 11.69 4.38
CA GLU A 81 17.09 12.25 5.17
C GLU A 81 18.39 11.52 4.83
N LEU A 82 19.51 12.24 4.78
CA LEU A 82 20.83 11.69 4.48
C LEU A 82 21.69 11.74 5.73
N LEU A 83 21.64 10.69 6.54
CA LEU A 83 22.34 10.61 7.82
C LEU A 83 23.77 10.14 7.63
N ARG A 84 24.75 10.87 8.18
CA ARG A 84 26.15 10.42 8.16
C ARG A 84 26.41 9.30 9.15
N LEU A 85 27.02 8.22 8.69
CA LEU A 85 27.44 7.08 9.52
C LEU A 85 28.97 7.01 9.70
N PRO A 86 29.44 6.39 10.80
CA PRO A 86 30.85 6.10 10.99
C PRO A 86 31.31 4.96 10.09
N ILE A 87 32.48 5.13 9.46
CA ILE A 87 33.02 4.18 8.47
C ILE A 87 33.68 2.99 9.16
N ASP A 88 34.55 3.25 10.12
CA ASP A 88 35.27 2.23 10.87
C ASP A 88 34.44 1.81 12.09
N SER A 89 33.35 1.08 11.85
CA SER A 89 32.46 0.62 12.92
C SER A 89 32.79 -0.82 13.33
N SER A 90 32.87 -1.05 14.64
CA SER A 90 33.04 -2.37 15.24
C SER A 90 32.16 -2.49 16.48
N PHE A 91 31.89 -3.73 16.89
CA PHE A 91 31.17 -4.01 18.14
C PHE A 91 31.86 -3.35 19.35
N ASP A 92 33.19 -3.40 19.42
CA ASP A 92 33.97 -2.81 20.53
C ASP A 92 33.81 -1.28 20.59
N LEU A 93 33.71 -0.61 19.44
CA LEU A 93 33.49 0.83 19.37
C LEU A 93 32.06 1.20 19.77
N PHE A 94 31.07 0.40 19.36
CA PHE A 94 29.69 0.54 19.83
C PHE A 94 29.60 0.45 21.36
N GLU A 95 30.20 -0.59 21.94
CA GLU A 95 30.19 -0.82 23.39
C GLU A 95 30.90 0.31 24.15
N LYS A 96 32.09 0.70 23.67
CA LYS A 96 32.88 1.78 24.28
C LYS A 96 32.12 3.10 24.30
N GLU A 97 31.53 3.51 23.18
CA GLU A 97 30.80 4.77 23.08
C GLU A 97 29.47 4.73 23.86
N LEU A 98 28.83 3.56 23.98
CA LEU A 98 27.64 3.41 24.82
C LEU A 98 27.99 3.62 26.30
N TYR A 99 29.05 2.98 26.78
CA TYR A 99 29.50 3.11 28.18
C TYR A 99 30.11 4.48 28.51
N SER A 100 30.65 5.21 27.53
CA SER A 100 31.11 6.59 27.73
C SER A 100 29.96 7.60 27.82
N GLY A 101 28.73 7.19 27.51
CA GLY A 101 27.55 8.06 27.47
C GLY A 101 27.37 8.81 26.15
N ASN A 102 28.18 8.51 25.12
CA ASN A 102 28.05 9.10 23.78
C ASN A 102 27.01 8.35 22.94
N ILE A 103 25.74 8.51 23.33
CA ILE A 103 24.61 7.76 22.78
C ILE A 103 24.49 7.92 21.27
N ARG A 104 24.72 9.13 20.77
CA ARG A 104 24.64 9.45 19.35
C ARG A 104 25.64 8.64 18.51
N LEU A 105 26.90 8.60 18.94
CA LEU A 105 27.95 7.88 18.21
C LEU A 105 27.77 6.37 18.34
N SER A 106 27.32 5.90 19.51
CA SER A 106 26.94 4.50 19.72
C SER A 106 25.84 4.07 18.74
N VAL A 107 24.74 4.82 18.63
CA VAL A 107 23.67 4.55 17.66
C VAL A 107 24.21 4.58 16.22
N GLY A 108 25.13 5.50 15.91
CA GLY A 108 25.81 5.56 14.63
C GLY A 108 26.58 4.27 14.29
N HIS A 109 27.39 3.77 15.23
CA HIS A 109 28.11 2.50 15.06
C HIS A 109 27.15 1.32 14.92
N LEU A 110 26.08 1.26 15.71
CA LEU A 110 25.06 0.21 15.57
C LEU A 110 24.42 0.22 14.18
N CYS A 111 24.03 1.39 13.67
CA CYS A 111 23.45 1.53 12.33
C CYS A 111 24.44 1.11 11.24
N ALA A 112 25.71 1.54 11.34
CA ALA A 112 26.75 1.17 10.40
C ALA A 112 27.01 -0.35 10.40
N LEU A 113 27.05 -1.01 11.57
CA LEU A 113 27.21 -2.46 11.65
C LEU A 113 26.04 -3.22 11.01
N ILE A 114 24.81 -2.77 11.26
CA ILE A 114 23.61 -3.36 10.65
C ILE A 114 23.66 -3.28 9.12
N ILE A 115 24.14 -2.15 8.57
CA ILE A 115 24.13 -1.88 7.13
C ILE A 115 25.33 -2.52 6.43
N CYS A 116 26.53 -2.33 6.97
CA CYS A 116 27.78 -2.70 6.32
C CYS A 116 28.20 -4.15 6.59
N GLU A 117 27.96 -4.67 7.81
CA GLU A 117 28.42 -6.00 8.21
C GLU A 117 27.30 -7.05 8.09
N TYR A 118 26.14 -6.76 8.69
CA TYR A 118 25.04 -7.74 8.77
C TYR A 118 24.04 -7.64 7.63
N VAL A 119 24.10 -6.59 6.79
CA VAL A 119 23.22 -6.29 5.65
C VAL A 119 21.73 -6.09 6.02
N LYS A 120 21.22 -6.75 7.05
CA LYS A 120 19.86 -6.73 7.59
C LYS A 120 19.88 -6.91 9.11
N VAL A 121 18.89 -6.32 9.79
CA VAL A 121 18.68 -6.44 11.24
C VAL A 121 18.62 -7.90 11.73
N ASN A 122 18.08 -8.82 10.92
CA ASN A 122 17.89 -10.23 11.32
C ASN A 122 19.19 -11.02 11.44
N GLN A 123 20.30 -10.53 10.90
CA GLN A 123 21.61 -11.20 10.99
C GLN A 123 22.45 -10.66 12.15
N LEU A 124 21.99 -9.61 12.84
CA LEU A 124 22.66 -9.07 14.01
C LEU A 124 22.67 -10.11 15.15
N PRO A 125 23.83 -10.39 15.79
CA PRO A 125 23.94 -11.26 16.97
C PRO A 125 23.23 -10.67 18.21
N MET A 126 21.90 -10.66 18.21
CA MET A 126 21.06 -9.95 19.20
C MET A 126 21.44 -10.23 20.65
N ILE A 127 21.83 -11.47 20.97
CA ILE A 127 22.21 -11.90 22.32
C ILE A 127 23.35 -11.03 22.88
N ILE A 128 24.38 -10.78 22.09
CA ILE A 128 25.59 -10.07 22.54
C ILE A 128 25.28 -8.57 22.74
N TYR A 129 24.55 -7.96 21.80
CA TYR A 129 24.14 -6.55 21.90
C TYR A 129 23.17 -6.31 23.06
N ARG A 130 22.23 -7.25 23.28
CA ARG A 130 21.30 -7.19 24.42
C ARG A 130 22.06 -7.22 25.73
N GLN A 131 23.07 -8.09 25.85
CA GLN A 131 23.89 -8.18 27.06
C GLN A 131 24.64 -6.87 27.37
N VAL A 132 25.18 -6.20 26.35
CA VAL A 132 25.83 -4.89 26.49
C VAL A 132 24.84 -3.82 26.93
N ILE A 133 23.66 -3.75 26.30
CA ILE A 133 22.63 -2.77 26.66
C ILE A 133 22.09 -3.03 28.07
N SER A 134 21.83 -4.29 28.45
CA SER A 134 21.46 -4.64 29.82
C SER A 134 22.53 -4.19 30.81
N THR A 135 23.81 -4.44 30.53
CA THR A 135 24.92 -4.02 31.39
C THR A 135 24.98 -2.50 31.53
N TRP A 136 24.81 -1.78 30.42
CA TRP A 136 24.74 -0.32 30.41
C TRP A 136 23.58 0.23 31.24
N LEU A 137 22.37 -0.32 31.07
CA LEU A 137 21.18 0.06 31.83
C LEU A 137 21.34 -0.22 33.33
N THR A 138 21.93 -1.36 33.71
CA THR A 138 22.24 -1.66 35.12
C THR A 138 23.22 -0.64 35.69
N ARG A 139 24.26 -0.25 34.95
CA ARG A 139 25.20 0.80 35.38
C ARG A 139 24.51 2.15 35.56
N LEU A 140 23.63 2.54 34.64
CA LEU A 140 22.84 3.76 34.76
C LEU A 140 21.96 3.73 36.00
N ARG A 141 21.24 2.62 36.24
CA ARG A 141 20.41 2.44 37.43
C ARG A 141 21.23 2.58 38.72
N SER A 142 22.34 1.85 38.84
CA SER A 142 23.20 1.91 40.04
C SER A 142 23.81 3.30 40.24
N SER A 143 24.18 3.99 39.15
CA SER A 143 24.69 5.36 39.24
C SER A 143 23.62 6.35 39.73
N ALA A 144 22.36 6.13 39.37
CA ALA A 144 21.23 6.93 39.80
C ALA A 144 20.88 6.71 41.29
N GLU A 145 21.03 5.48 41.77
CA GLU A 145 20.82 5.13 43.18
C GLU A 145 21.93 5.70 44.10
N LEU A 146 23.15 5.91 43.58
CA LEU A 146 24.31 6.36 44.37
C LEU A 146 24.51 7.88 44.40
N ASN A 147 24.04 8.60 43.38
CA ASN A 147 24.30 10.04 43.21
C ASN A 147 22.99 10.82 42.98
N GLU A 148 22.57 11.63 43.96
CA GLU A 148 21.35 12.47 43.87
C GLU A 148 21.37 13.49 42.71
N ASN A 149 22.54 13.90 42.22
CA ASN A 149 22.71 14.83 41.09
C ASN A 149 22.91 14.13 39.73
N SER A 150 22.69 12.82 39.65
CA SER A 150 22.82 12.07 38.40
C SER A 150 21.69 12.40 37.41
N ILE A 151 22.01 12.36 36.12
CA ILE A 151 21.01 12.53 35.06
C ILE A 151 20.05 11.34 35.09
N GLU A 152 18.74 11.60 34.98
CA GLU A 152 17.74 10.54 34.96
C GLU A 152 18.06 9.50 33.85
N PRO A 153 18.20 8.20 34.18
CA PRO A 153 18.57 7.16 33.21
C PRO A 153 17.72 7.15 31.93
N MET A 154 16.44 7.49 32.05
CA MET A 154 15.48 7.54 30.94
C MET A 154 15.79 8.64 29.93
N ARG A 155 16.58 9.66 30.29
CA ARG A 155 17.06 10.67 29.33
C ARG A 155 18.00 10.06 28.30
N TYR A 156 18.91 9.18 28.71
CA TYR A 156 19.80 8.49 27.77
C TYR A 156 19.05 7.52 26.86
N VAL A 157 18.04 6.82 27.40
CA VAL A 157 17.15 5.96 26.60
C VAL A 157 16.37 6.79 25.58
N LEU A 158 15.83 7.94 26.00
CA LEU A 158 15.15 8.88 25.11
C LEU A 158 16.06 9.38 23.99
N GLU A 159 17.31 9.73 24.31
CA GLU A 159 18.31 10.10 23.31
C GLU A 159 18.58 8.97 22.32
N PHE A 160 18.71 7.72 22.82
CA PHE A 160 18.92 6.54 21.98
C PHE A 160 17.77 6.37 20.98
N LEU A 161 16.52 6.41 21.46
CA LEU A 161 15.29 6.33 20.64
C LEU A 161 15.18 7.49 19.64
N THR A 162 15.69 8.67 20.00
CA THR A 162 15.65 9.87 19.16
C THR A 162 16.66 9.79 18.02
N TYR A 163 17.85 9.26 18.26
CA TYR A 163 18.89 9.13 17.23
C TYR A 163 18.70 7.91 16.34
N LEU A 164 18.02 6.86 16.82
CA LEU A 164 17.76 5.67 16.01
C LEU A 164 16.83 6.04 14.83
N PRO A 165 17.31 5.97 13.58
CA PRO A 165 16.48 6.30 12.40
C PRO A 165 15.42 5.22 12.23
N ILE A 166 14.30 5.48 11.57
CA ILE A 166 13.27 4.45 11.31
C ILE A 166 13.67 3.66 10.05
N LEU A 167 14.17 2.43 10.22
CA LEU A 167 14.60 1.48 9.20
C LEU A 167 13.75 0.21 9.24
N ILE A 168 13.78 -0.54 8.13
CA ILE A 168 13.06 -1.81 7.96
C ILE A 168 13.61 -2.86 8.96
N GLY A 169 12.74 -3.44 9.80
CA GLY A 169 13.08 -4.49 10.77
C GLY A 169 13.38 -4.02 12.20
N GLN A 170 13.23 -2.73 12.50
CA GLN A 170 13.65 -2.15 13.76
C GLN A 170 12.71 -2.31 14.95
N GLN A 171 11.46 -2.76 14.74
CA GLN A 171 10.59 -3.14 15.85
C GLN A 171 11.34 -4.10 16.79
N ARG A 172 12.09 -5.05 16.20
CA ARG A 172 12.89 -6.02 16.94
C ARG A 172 14.05 -5.40 17.72
N ILE A 173 14.74 -4.39 17.14
CA ILE A 173 15.82 -3.67 17.84
C ILE A 173 15.26 -2.93 19.04
N VAL A 174 14.21 -2.13 18.85
CA VAL A 174 13.67 -1.35 19.96
C VAL A 174 13.02 -2.26 20.99
N GLN A 175 12.32 -3.32 20.58
CA GLN A 175 11.68 -4.27 21.49
C GLN A 175 12.70 -5.12 22.26
N GLU A 176 13.53 -5.92 21.57
CA GLU A 176 14.41 -6.92 22.19
C GLU A 176 15.68 -6.31 22.79
N LEU A 177 16.25 -5.28 22.16
CA LEU A 177 17.53 -4.69 22.61
C LEU A 177 17.34 -3.56 23.62
N LEU A 178 16.20 -2.86 23.63
CA LEU A 178 16.01 -1.69 24.48
C LEU A 178 14.85 -1.87 25.47
N LEU A 179 13.62 -2.10 25.00
CA LEU A 179 12.43 -2.11 25.86
C LEU A 179 12.39 -3.31 26.81
N GLU A 180 12.68 -4.53 26.34
CA GLU A 180 12.75 -5.71 27.20
C GLU A 180 13.80 -5.57 28.33
N PRO A 181 15.07 -5.19 28.06
CA PRO A 181 16.04 -4.91 29.10
C PRO A 181 15.61 -3.80 30.08
N ILE A 182 14.92 -2.77 29.59
CA ILE A 182 14.39 -1.70 30.45
C ILE A 182 13.33 -2.26 31.40
N ASP A 183 12.39 -3.05 30.90
CA ASP A 183 11.35 -3.66 31.71
C ASP A 183 11.94 -4.65 32.74
N GLU A 184 13.01 -5.38 32.39
CA GLU A 184 13.73 -6.29 33.29
C GLU A 184 14.54 -5.57 34.37
N ILE A 185 15.17 -4.43 34.05
CA ILE A 185 16.11 -3.74 34.95
C ILE A 185 15.41 -2.67 35.78
N PHE A 186 14.41 -1.99 35.23
CA PHE A 186 13.67 -0.92 35.90
C PHE A 186 12.28 -1.37 36.32
N VAL A 187 12.12 -2.66 36.68
CA VAL A 187 10.89 -3.21 37.26
C VAL A 187 10.33 -2.22 38.28
N ASN A 188 9.07 -1.85 38.10
CA ASN A 188 8.34 -0.97 38.99
C ASN A 188 8.31 -1.62 40.37
N ASN A 189 9.25 -1.28 41.25
CA ASN A 189 9.11 -1.59 42.66
C ASN A 189 7.83 -0.90 43.13
N GLU A 190 6.95 -1.65 43.81
CA GLU A 190 5.58 -1.24 44.17
C GLU A 190 5.52 0.03 45.04
N ASP A 191 6.66 0.56 45.50
CA ASP A 191 6.71 1.54 46.56
C ASP A 191 7.09 2.99 46.16
N ASP A 192 7.41 3.35 44.90
CA ASP A 192 7.82 4.77 44.68
C ASP A 192 7.70 5.45 43.30
N GLN A 193 6.94 4.95 42.30
CA GLN A 193 6.76 5.72 41.05
C GLN A 193 5.31 5.76 40.53
N ILE A 194 4.76 6.98 40.51
CA ILE A 194 3.43 7.32 39.94
C ILE A 194 3.36 7.02 38.43
N PHE A 195 4.51 6.90 37.75
CA PHE A 195 4.60 6.71 36.30
C PHE A 195 5.44 5.48 35.96
N ASN A 196 4.95 4.66 35.03
CA ASN A 196 5.74 3.56 34.48
C ASN A 196 6.91 4.08 33.63
N THR A 197 7.87 3.21 33.32
CA THR A 197 9.09 3.59 32.60
C THR A 197 8.84 4.25 31.24
N ARG A 198 7.79 3.82 30.52
CA ARG A 198 7.40 4.38 29.22
C ARG A 198 6.83 5.80 29.37
N GLN A 199 6.05 6.06 30.42
CA GLN A 199 5.52 7.37 30.76
C GLN A 199 6.63 8.33 31.21
N ARG A 200 7.64 7.83 31.93
CA ARG A 200 8.84 8.60 32.31
C ARG A 200 9.60 9.08 31.08
N ILE A 201 9.85 8.20 30.11
CA ILE A 201 10.47 8.56 28.82
C ILE A 201 9.65 9.65 28.12
N TRP A 202 8.33 9.52 28.06
CA TRP A 202 7.45 10.51 27.44
C TRP A 202 7.48 11.88 28.13
N LYS A 203 7.51 11.91 29.47
CA LYS A 203 7.55 13.16 30.24
C LYS A 203 8.85 13.93 30.05
N LEU A 204 9.96 13.23 29.84
CA LEU A 204 11.26 13.85 29.57
C LEU A 204 11.38 14.41 28.14
N ALA A 205 10.51 14.00 27.22
CA ALA A 205 10.59 14.37 25.82
C ALA A 205 10.08 15.79 25.53
N ASN A 206 10.87 16.56 24.79
CA ASN A 206 10.43 17.82 24.20
C ASN A 206 9.49 17.57 23.01
N ALA A 207 8.88 18.62 22.44
CA ALA A 207 7.90 18.50 21.36
C ALA A 207 8.42 17.71 20.14
N LYS A 208 9.67 17.93 19.73
CA LYS A 208 10.30 17.23 18.59
C LYS A 208 10.55 15.74 18.89
N GLN A 209 10.96 15.43 20.12
CA GLN A 209 11.18 14.07 20.59
C GLN A 209 9.86 13.32 20.74
N LYS A 210 8.80 13.97 21.23
CA LYS A 210 7.45 13.39 21.33
C LYS A 210 6.93 12.94 19.97
N SER A 211 7.07 13.76 18.91
CA SER A 211 6.67 13.34 17.56
C SER A 211 7.41 12.06 17.10
N LYS A 212 8.69 11.88 17.48
CA LYS A 212 9.40 10.63 17.21
C LYS A 212 8.90 9.45 18.06
N LEU A 213 8.60 9.69 19.34
CA LEU A 213 8.02 8.68 20.22
C LEU A 213 6.63 8.24 19.77
N GLU A 214 5.80 9.14 19.23
CA GLU A 214 4.49 8.79 18.66
C GLU A 214 4.64 7.80 17.51
N VAL A 215 5.61 8.01 16.63
CA VAL A 215 5.91 7.08 15.53
C VAL A 215 6.33 5.73 16.09
N TRP A 216 7.21 5.70 17.10
CA TRP A 216 7.55 4.45 17.80
C TRP A 216 6.34 3.82 18.50
N GLY A 217 5.46 4.62 19.08
CA GLY A 217 4.23 4.17 19.73
C GLY A 217 3.30 3.45 18.77
N HIS A 218 3.10 4.01 17.58
CA HIS A 218 2.34 3.36 16.52
C HIS A 218 3.01 2.09 15.98
N LEU A 219 4.34 2.10 15.83
CA LEU A 219 5.08 0.94 15.30
C LEU A 219 5.17 -0.23 16.28
N LEU A 220 5.26 0.04 17.59
CA LEU A 220 5.46 -0.98 18.64
C LEU A 220 4.18 -1.26 19.44
N ASP A 221 3.07 -0.64 19.04
CA ASP A 221 1.78 -0.73 19.72
C ASP A 221 1.75 -0.16 21.16
N ILE A 222 2.67 0.74 21.53
CA ILE A 222 2.81 1.30 22.89
C ILE A 222 1.79 2.43 23.14
N ASP A 223 0.78 2.15 23.97
CA ASP A 223 -0.31 3.09 24.27
C ASP A 223 0.15 4.40 24.91
N GLU A 224 1.16 4.34 25.80
CA GLU A 224 1.66 5.51 26.54
C GLU A 224 2.29 6.57 25.63
N TRP A 225 2.76 6.16 24.44
CA TRP A 225 3.36 7.05 23.44
C TRP A 225 2.39 7.43 22.31
N LYS A 226 1.27 6.72 22.15
CA LYS A 226 0.24 7.05 21.14
C LYS A 226 -0.71 8.14 21.59
N ASN A 227 -1.00 8.22 22.89
CA ASN A 227 -2.04 9.10 23.39
C ASN A 227 -1.76 9.58 24.82
N GLU A 228 -1.16 10.76 24.93
CA GLU A 228 -0.89 11.45 26.21
C GLU A 228 -2.15 11.62 27.07
N ASN A 229 -3.35 11.64 26.47
CA ASN A 229 -4.61 11.84 27.18
C ASN A 229 -5.16 10.57 27.86
N LYS A 230 -4.69 9.36 27.48
CA LYS A 230 -5.20 8.10 28.04
C LYS A 230 -4.71 7.84 29.48
N TRP A 231 -3.56 8.38 29.88
CA TRP A 231 -2.94 8.12 31.19
C TRP A 231 -2.77 9.35 32.08
N LYS A 232 -3.08 10.55 31.60
CA LYS A 232 -3.09 11.79 32.40
C LYS A 232 -4.34 11.98 33.28
N GLY A 233 -5.30 11.06 33.27
CA GLY A 233 -6.52 11.18 34.05
C GLY A 233 -6.35 10.69 35.50
N ILE A 234 -5.88 11.56 36.40
CA ILE A 234 -6.28 11.78 37.82
C ILE A 234 -5.17 12.60 38.53
N ASN A 235 -5.55 13.80 39.01
CA ASN A 235 -4.87 14.72 39.93
C ASN A 235 -3.65 15.54 39.45
N GLU A 236 -3.86 16.84 39.17
CA GLU A 236 -3.26 17.99 39.90
C GLU A 236 -3.94 19.32 39.47
N PRO A 237 -3.91 20.37 40.32
CA PRO A 237 -4.90 21.46 40.34
C PRO A 237 -4.65 22.54 39.29
N GLN A 238 -5.72 23.27 38.97
CA GLN A 238 -5.71 24.38 38.02
C GLN A 238 -4.80 25.53 38.50
N GLU A 239 -3.87 25.93 37.64
CA GLU A 239 -3.25 27.26 37.73
C GLU A 239 -4.08 28.27 36.92
N GLU A 240 -4.41 29.38 37.58
CA GLU A 240 -5.21 30.50 37.09
C GLU A 240 -4.57 31.23 35.89
N PRO A 241 -5.37 31.89 35.03
CA PRO A 241 -4.85 32.62 33.89
C PRO A 241 -4.20 33.94 34.32
N ILE A 242 -2.91 34.10 34.00
CA ILE A 242 -2.20 35.37 34.15
C ILE A 242 -2.59 36.33 33.02
N ILE A 243 -2.98 37.52 33.44
CA ILE A 243 -3.41 38.71 32.71
C ILE A 243 -2.29 39.32 31.87
N GLN A 244 -2.61 39.75 30.64
CA GLN A 244 -2.16 41.01 30.00
C GLN A 244 -3.17 41.35 28.87
N SER A 245 -4.14 42.26 29.03
CA SER A 245 -4.04 43.73 28.79
C SER A 245 -3.16 44.07 27.59
N THR A 246 -3.53 44.78 26.53
CA THR A 246 -4.65 45.65 26.11
C THR A 246 -4.38 45.85 24.61
N TYR A 247 -5.36 45.89 23.70
CA TYR A 247 -5.93 47.13 23.16
C TYR A 247 -7.31 46.85 22.55
N GLU A 248 -8.34 47.37 23.22
CA GLU A 248 -9.55 47.95 22.64
C GLU A 248 -9.21 48.94 21.50
N ASN A 249 -10.02 49.28 20.49
CA ASN A 249 -11.43 49.10 20.16
C ASN A 249 -11.56 49.48 18.66
N PHE A 250 -12.65 49.06 18.00
CA PHE A 250 -13.56 49.90 17.18
C PHE A 250 -14.40 49.04 16.21
N THR A 251 -15.57 48.65 16.73
CA THR A 251 -16.92 48.73 16.11
C THR A 251 -17.12 48.35 14.65
N GLN A 252 -17.95 47.33 14.46
CA GLN A 252 -18.91 47.28 13.34
C GLN A 252 -19.87 48.47 13.40
N PRO A 253 -20.45 48.86 12.24
CA PRO A 253 -21.90 48.69 12.15
C PRO A 253 -22.42 48.26 10.76
N ASP A 254 -23.34 47.30 10.82
CA ASP A 254 -24.71 47.35 10.30
C ASP A 254 -25.04 47.36 8.77
N ARG A 255 -26.26 46.87 8.56
CA ARG A 255 -26.90 46.30 7.38
C ARG A 255 -27.14 47.23 6.19
N SER A 256 -27.40 46.54 5.08
CA SER A 256 -28.17 46.92 3.88
C SER A 256 -27.39 47.63 2.78
N ILE A 257 -27.42 47.05 1.56
CA ILE A 257 -27.86 47.68 0.30
C ILE A 257 -27.65 46.68 -0.87
N ARG A 258 -28.80 46.30 -1.46
CA ARG A 258 -29.14 45.98 -2.87
C ARG A 258 -28.10 45.32 -3.81
N ARG A 259 -28.53 44.19 -4.39
CA ARG A 259 -28.08 43.64 -5.68
C ARG A 259 -28.21 44.66 -6.82
N PRO A 260 -27.32 44.60 -7.82
CA PRO A 260 -27.66 44.96 -9.19
C PRO A 260 -27.76 43.70 -10.09
N GLU A 261 -28.90 43.56 -10.75
CA GLU A 261 -29.08 42.79 -11.98
C GLU A 261 -28.40 43.51 -13.16
N ILE A 262 -27.65 42.80 -14.01
CA ILE A 262 -27.36 43.25 -15.38
C ILE A 262 -27.40 42.06 -16.36
N LEU A 263 -28.55 41.95 -17.04
CA LEU A 263 -28.78 41.79 -18.48
C LEU A 263 -27.93 40.79 -19.31
N LEU A 264 -28.62 39.71 -19.72
CA LEU A 264 -28.34 38.93 -20.94
C LEU A 264 -28.73 39.73 -22.20
N PRO A 265 -27.94 39.68 -23.30
CA PRO A 265 -28.45 39.97 -24.63
C PRO A 265 -29.10 38.71 -25.25
N LYS A 266 -30.26 38.92 -25.87
CA LYS A 266 -31.00 37.95 -26.68
C LYS A 266 -30.50 37.96 -28.13
N ASN A 267 -30.59 36.77 -28.72
CA ASN A 267 -30.80 36.46 -30.14
C ASN A 267 -29.73 36.88 -31.15
N ASP A 268 -29.16 35.87 -31.81
CA ASP A 268 -29.22 35.80 -33.27
C ASP A 268 -29.57 34.37 -33.73
N GLN A 269 -30.58 34.31 -34.59
CA GLN A 269 -31.04 33.11 -35.28
C GLN A 269 -30.16 32.88 -36.51
N VAL A 270 -29.55 31.70 -36.67
CA VAL A 270 -29.20 31.17 -38.01
C VAL A 270 -29.30 29.62 -38.04
N SER A 271 -30.35 29.16 -38.72
CA SER A 271 -30.43 28.00 -39.63
C SER A 271 -29.93 26.62 -39.19
N ILE A 272 -30.86 25.76 -38.78
CA ILE A 272 -30.72 24.30 -38.71
C ILE A 272 -30.62 23.75 -40.14
N SER A 273 -29.46 23.20 -40.49
CA SER A 273 -29.28 22.36 -41.67
C SER A 273 -29.25 20.90 -41.23
N THR A 274 -30.34 20.19 -41.50
CA THR A 274 -30.52 18.76 -41.29
C THR A 274 -29.53 17.98 -42.17
N VAL A 275 -28.48 17.40 -41.57
CA VAL A 275 -27.71 16.34 -42.21
C VAL A 275 -28.22 15.02 -41.65
N ILE A 276 -29.13 14.42 -42.41
CA ILE A 276 -29.59 13.04 -42.24
C ILE A 276 -28.43 12.15 -42.69
N CYS A 277 -27.78 11.45 -41.76
CA CYS A 277 -26.93 10.31 -42.10
C CYS A 277 -27.80 9.04 -42.26
N PRO A 278 -27.58 8.24 -43.32
CA PRO A 278 -28.45 7.14 -43.71
C PRO A 278 -28.32 5.93 -42.77
N PRO A 279 -29.32 5.02 -42.75
CA PRO A 279 -29.21 3.77 -42.01
C PRO A 279 -28.16 2.86 -42.64
N THR A 280 -27.28 2.31 -41.81
CA THR A 280 -26.30 1.28 -42.17
C THR A 280 -27.03 0.08 -42.80
N PRO A 281 -26.58 -0.47 -43.94
CA PRO A 281 -27.29 -1.52 -44.64
C PRO A 281 -27.21 -2.85 -43.89
N LEU A 282 -28.34 -3.56 -43.85
CA LEU A 282 -28.43 -4.98 -43.59
C LEU A 282 -27.48 -5.73 -44.53
N ILE A 283 -26.40 -6.30 -43.98
CA ILE A 283 -25.64 -7.32 -44.70
C ILE A 283 -26.32 -8.66 -44.48
N GLN A 284 -26.87 -9.16 -45.58
CA GLN A 284 -27.42 -10.49 -45.75
C GLN A 284 -26.37 -11.58 -45.50
N SER A 285 -26.86 -12.67 -44.91
CA SER A 285 -26.30 -14.02 -44.86
C SER A 285 -25.27 -14.36 -45.94
N ILE A 286 -24.05 -14.70 -45.53
CA ILE A 286 -23.15 -15.55 -46.31
C ILE A 286 -22.52 -16.59 -45.37
N HIS A 287 -22.98 -17.83 -45.59
CA HIS A 287 -22.41 -19.14 -45.28
C HIS A 287 -21.50 -19.33 -44.05
N GLU A 288 -22.07 -20.10 -43.12
CA GLU A 288 -21.42 -21.00 -42.17
C GLU A 288 -20.18 -21.69 -42.75
N SER A 289 -19.02 -21.36 -42.23
CA SER A 289 -17.94 -22.34 -42.04
C SER A 289 -17.95 -22.73 -40.57
N SER A 290 -18.64 -23.85 -40.32
CA SER A 290 -18.86 -24.53 -39.05
C SER A 290 -17.60 -24.62 -38.17
N ILE A 291 -17.59 -23.86 -37.08
CA ILE A 291 -16.90 -24.22 -35.85
C ILE A 291 -17.68 -25.42 -35.27
N PRO A 292 -17.04 -26.52 -34.83
CA PRO A 292 -17.77 -27.69 -34.38
C PRO A 292 -18.59 -27.32 -33.14
N ILE A 293 -19.92 -27.41 -33.28
CA ILE A 293 -20.87 -27.37 -32.17
C ILE A 293 -20.62 -28.65 -31.36
N ILE A 294 -19.78 -28.53 -30.33
CA ILE A 294 -19.70 -29.54 -29.28
C ILE A 294 -20.92 -29.29 -28.39
N ASN A 295 -21.84 -30.26 -28.34
CA ASN A 295 -23.04 -30.27 -27.50
C ASN A 295 -22.78 -29.66 -26.11
N ASP A 296 -23.46 -28.57 -25.75
CA ASP A 296 -23.37 -27.95 -24.42
C ASP A 296 -23.66 -28.95 -23.28
N ASN A 297 -24.51 -29.94 -23.53
CA ASN A 297 -24.79 -31.02 -22.59
C ASN A 297 -23.56 -31.87 -22.22
N ASN A 298 -22.63 -32.08 -23.16
CA ASN A 298 -21.42 -32.86 -22.87
C ASN A 298 -20.41 -32.06 -22.04
N ARG A 299 -20.30 -30.75 -22.29
CA ARG A 299 -19.42 -29.87 -21.50
C ARG A 299 -19.88 -29.75 -20.05
N ASN A 300 -21.19 -29.64 -19.82
CA ASN A 300 -21.75 -29.61 -18.47
C ASN A 300 -21.50 -30.92 -17.73
N LEU A 301 -21.59 -32.06 -18.42
CA LEU A 301 -21.30 -33.36 -17.82
C LEU A 301 -19.82 -33.52 -17.44
N GLU A 302 -18.90 -33.10 -18.31
CA GLU A 302 -17.45 -33.09 -18.01
C GLU A 302 -17.12 -32.16 -16.83
N ALA A 303 -17.73 -30.97 -16.79
CA ALA A 303 -17.58 -30.02 -15.70
C ALA A 303 -18.12 -30.58 -14.37
N PHE A 304 -19.28 -31.23 -14.40
CA PHE A 304 -19.88 -31.89 -13.24
C PHE A 304 -18.98 -33.00 -12.69
N GLU A 305 -18.52 -33.92 -13.54
CA GLU A 305 -17.62 -34.99 -13.13
C GLU A 305 -16.30 -34.43 -12.58
N HIS A 306 -15.80 -33.34 -13.16
CA HIS A 306 -14.61 -32.67 -12.63
C HIS A 306 -14.83 -32.12 -11.20
N ILE A 307 -15.94 -31.42 -10.94
CA ILE A 307 -16.30 -30.95 -9.59
C ILE A 307 -16.43 -32.11 -8.61
N LYS A 308 -17.04 -33.22 -9.03
CA LYS A 308 -17.15 -34.44 -8.23
C LYS A 308 -15.76 -35.00 -7.86
N ILE A 309 -14.84 -35.09 -8.82
CA ILE A 309 -13.45 -35.52 -8.57
C ILE A 309 -12.73 -34.57 -7.60
N ILE A 310 -12.97 -33.26 -7.66
CA ILE A 310 -12.42 -32.31 -6.68
C ILE A 310 -12.94 -32.63 -5.27
N ARG A 311 -14.24 -32.84 -5.12
CA ARG A 311 -14.85 -33.16 -3.82
C ARG A 311 -14.32 -34.48 -3.24
N GLU A 312 -14.18 -35.51 -4.08
CA GLU A 312 -13.58 -36.79 -3.69
C GLU A 312 -12.12 -36.62 -3.23
N ARG A 313 -11.32 -35.78 -3.94
CA ARG A 313 -9.94 -35.42 -3.54
C ARG A 313 -9.88 -34.69 -2.19
N LEU A 314 -10.92 -33.91 -1.86
CA LEU A 314 -11.06 -33.25 -0.56
C LEU A 314 -11.52 -34.22 0.55
N GLY A 315 -11.78 -35.49 0.22
CA GLY A 315 -12.23 -36.50 1.17
C GLY A 315 -13.72 -36.43 1.49
N ILE A 316 -14.50 -35.80 0.62
CA ILE A 316 -15.94 -35.61 0.80
C ILE A 316 -16.67 -36.69 0.00
N ASN A 317 -17.63 -37.38 0.64
CA ASN A 317 -18.43 -38.46 0.06
C ASN A 317 -17.64 -39.73 -0.34
N ASN A 318 -16.50 -40.00 0.29
CA ASN A 318 -15.75 -41.23 0.00
C ASN A 318 -16.20 -42.37 0.92
N ASN A 319 -16.56 -43.52 0.35
CA ASN A 319 -16.78 -44.78 1.07
C ASN A 319 -15.44 -45.40 1.48
N LEU A 320 -14.70 -44.72 2.35
CA LEU A 320 -13.42 -45.20 2.88
C LEU A 320 -13.63 -46.09 4.10
N ASP A 321 -12.74 -47.05 4.29
CA ASP A 321 -12.63 -47.82 5.53
C ASP A 321 -12.20 -46.92 6.71
N THR A 322 -12.28 -47.45 7.93
CA THR A 322 -11.97 -46.69 9.16
C THR A 322 -10.55 -46.12 9.17
N THR A 323 -9.60 -46.80 8.54
CA THR A 323 -8.21 -46.33 8.39
C THR A 323 -8.11 -45.17 7.39
N GLY A 324 -8.76 -45.28 6.23
CA GLY A 324 -8.83 -44.20 5.24
C GLY A 324 -9.52 -42.94 5.77
N GLN A 325 -10.59 -43.10 6.56
CA GLN A 325 -11.29 -41.99 7.21
C GLN A 325 -10.38 -41.24 8.21
N SER A 326 -9.57 -41.95 8.98
CA SER A 326 -8.60 -41.34 9.92
C SER A 326 -7.53 -40.51 9.20
N ILE A 327 -6.98 -41.02 8.09
CA ILE A 327 -5.98 -40.31 7.29
C ILE A 327 -6.57 -39.05 6.67
N VAL A 328 -7.76 -39.15 6.07
CA VAL A 328 -8.48 -38.01 5.48
C VAL A 328 -8.78 -36.96 6.54
N SER A 329 -9.25 -37.36 7.73
CA SER A 329 -9.51 -36.43 8.83
C SER A 329 -8.26 -35.67 9.28
N ASN A 330 -7.11 -36.34 9.33
CA ASN A 330 -5.83 -35.71 9.68
C ASN A 330 -5.37 -34.70 8.62
N LEU A 331 -5.50 -35.04 7.33
CA LEU A 331 -5.18 -34.14 6.22
C LEU A 331 -6.13 -32.93 6.17
N GLN A 332 -7.43 -33.15 6.37
CA GLN A 332 -8.40 -32.07 6.50
C GLN A 332 -8.08 -31.16 7.68
N GLY A 333 -7.65 -31.71 8.82
CA GLY A 333 -7.20 -30.93 9.98
C GLY A 333 -5.99 -30.03 9.67
N LEU A 334 -5.04 -30.49 8.85
CA LEU A 334 -3.92 -29.68 8.37
C LEU A 334 -4.38 -28.54 7.46
N ILE A 335 -5.27 -28.83 6.50
CA ILE A 335 -5.81 -27.85 5.56
C ILE A 335 -6.64 -26.79 6.30
N LYS A 336 -7.47 -27.20 7.27
CA LYS A 336 -8.27 -26.29 8.11
C LYS A 336 -7.41 -25.27 8.84
N ARG A 337 -6.28 -25.67 9.43
CA ARG A 337 -5.34 -24.73 10.08
C ARG A 337 -4.72 -23.73 9.11
N SER A 338 -4.41 -24.14 7.88
CA SER A 338 -3.94 -23.22 6.83
C SER A 338 -5.05 -22.26 6.38
N LEU A 339 -6.30 -22.74 6.33
CA LEU A 339 -7.48 -21.93 6.03
C LEU A 339 -7.83 -20.96 7.16
N ASP A 340 -7.57 -21.29 8.42
CA ASP A 340 -7.75 -20.36 9.56
C ASP A 340 -6.82 -19.16 9.44
N LYS A 341 -5.55 -19.41 9.08
CA LYS A 341 -4.60 -18.32 8.80
C LYS A 341 -5.06 -17.47 7.61
N LEU A 342 -5.50 -18.10 6.52
CA LEU A 342 -6.04 -17.39 5.36
C LEU A 342 -7.27 -16.55 5.71
N SER A 343 -8.20 -17.10 6.48
CA SER A 343 -9.38 -16.39 6.96
C SER A 343 -8.98 -15.13 7.72
N ASN A 344 -8.07 -15.23 8.68
CA ASN A 344 -7.57 -14.08 9.44
C ASN A 344 -6.86 -13.03 8.56
N ASP A 345 -6.11 -13.47 7.55
CA ASP A 345 -5.45 -12.58 6.59
C ASP A 345 -6.48 -11.86 5.68
N LEU A 346 -7.56 -12.54 5.27
CA LEU A 346 -8.65 -11.95 4.47
C LEU A 346 -9.44 -10.87 5.22
N TYR A 347 -9.59 -11.02 6.55
CA TYR A 347 -10.33 -10.07 7.40
C TYR A 347 -9.46 -8.92 7.96
N SER A 348 -8.12 -9.07 7.98
CA SER A 348 -7.20 -8.07 8.55
C SER A 348 -6.74 -7.02 7.54
N GLU A 349 -6.58 -7.38 6.27
CA GLU A 349 -6.41 -6.40 5.20
C GLU A 349 -7.78 -5.86 4.78
N GLN A 350 -7.97 -4.54 4.74
CA GLN A 350 -9.19 -3.92 4.22
C GLN A 350 -9.32 -4.23 2.72
N GLY A 351 -9.86 -5.42 2.42
CA GLY A 351 -9.80 -6.05 1.11
C GLY A 351 -10.46 -5.22 0.01
N HIS A 352 -9.65 -4.84 -0.97
CA HIS A 352 -10.08 -4.31 -2.25
C HIS A 352 -10.59 -5.43 -3.16
N PHE A 353 -11.62 -6.18 -2.74
CA PHE A 353 -12.15 -7.32 -3.51
C PHE A 353 -12.56 -6.93 -4.94
N VAL A 354 -12.97 -5.68 -5.15
CA VAL A 354 -13.30 -5.12 -6.47
C VAL A 354 -12.06 -5.06 -7.36
N LEU A 355 -10.92 -4.60 -6.83
CA LEU A 355 -9.66 -4.54 -7.58
C LEU A 355 -9.16 -5.95 -7.92
N GLU A 356 -9.28 -6.92 -6.99
CA GLU A 356 -8.94 -8.33 -7.25
C GLU A 356 -9.79 -8.93 -8.38
N LEU A 357 -11.09 -8.62 -8.43
CA LEU A 357 -11.97 -9.06 -9.52
C LEU A 357 -11.62 -8.39 -10.85
N ILE A 358 -11.25 -7.11 -10.84
CA ILE A 358 -10.75 -6.39 -12.02
C ILE A 358 -9.46 -7.03 -12.53
N GLN A 359 -8.52 -7.37 -11.64
CA GLN A 359 -7.28 -8.05 -12.00
C GLN A 359 -7.53 -9.43 -12.61
N ASN A 360 -8.42 -10.22 -12.01
CA ASN A 360 -8.78 -11.53 -12.55
C ASN A 360 -9.38 -11.41 -13.96
N ALA A 361 -10.22 -10.40 -14.19
CA ALA A 361 -10.73 -10.13 -15.53
C ALA A 361 -9.62 -9.65 -16.50
N ASP A 362 -8.66 -8.84 -16.05
CA ASP A 362 -7.55 -8.39 -16.91
C ASP A 362 -6.61 -9.54 -17.32
N ASP A 363 -6.49 -10.58 -16.49
CA ASP A 363 -5.66 -11.76 -16.78
C ASP A 363 -6.35 -12.81 -17.67
N ASN A 364 -7.67 -12.70 -17.85
CA ASN A 364 -8.45 -13.63 -18.65
C ASN A 364 -8.11 -13.61 -20.14
N GLN A 365 -8.53 -14.65 -20.85
CA GLN A 365 -8.38 -14.75 -22.30
C GLN A 365 -9.65 -14.31 -23.01
N TYR A 366 -9.50 -13.53 -24.07
CA TYR A 366 -10.61 -12.97 -24.84
C TYR A 366 -10.46 -13.35 -26.31
N ALA A 367 -11.59 -13.49 -27.01
CA ALA A 367 -11.58 -13.72 -28.46
C ALA A 367 -11.04 -12.49 -29.20
N SER A 368 -10.38 -12.69 -30.34
CA SER A 368 -9.70 -11.61 -31.08
C SER A 368 -10.62 -10.48 -31.57
N ASN A 369 -11.93 -10.74 -31.70
CA ASN A 369 -12.91 -9.82 -32.27
C ASN A 369 -13.91 -9.27 -31.24
N CYS A 370 -13.62 -9.39 -29.93
CA CYS A 370 -14.48 -8.80 -28.89
C CYS A 370 -13.78 -7.64 -28.18
N LEU A 371 -14.58 -6.76 -27.58
CA LEU A 371 -14.09 -5.73 -26.66
C LEU A 371 -14.02 -6.35 -25.26
N PRO A 372 -12.83 -6.55 -24.66
CA PRO A 372 -12.70 -7.13 -23.32
C PRO A 372 -13.39 -6.26 -22.28
N THR A 373 -14.47 -6.78 -21.69
CA THR A 373 -15.40 -6.01 -20.86
C THR A 373 -15.69 -6.72 -19.55
N LEU A 374 -15.66 -5.97 -18.45
CA LEU A 374 -16.07 -6.41 -17.13
C LEU A 374 -17.27 -5.57 -16.68
N ARG A 375 -18.36 -6.21 -16.30
CA ARG A 375 -19.59 -5.57 -15.84
C ARG A 375 -19.88 -5.94 -14.39
N PHE A 376 -20.08 -4.94 -13.55
CA PHE A 376 -20.62 -5.05 -12.21
C PHE A 376 -22.09 -4.63 -12.21
N VAL A 377 -22.99 -5.51 -11.78
CA VAL A 377 -24.39 -5.17 -11.50
C VAL A 377 -24.62 -5.27 -10.00
N ILE A 378 -24.88 -4.14 -9.37
CA ILE A 378 -24.96 -3.98 -7.93
C ILE A 378 -26.43 -3.77 -7.56
N SER A 379 -27.00 -4.76 -6.89
CA SER A 379 -28.36 -4.74 -6.38
C SER A 379 -28.35 -4.75 -4.85
N SER A 380 -29.50 -4.47 -4.22
CA SER A 380 -29.60 -4.43 -2.75
C SER A 380 -29.31 -5.77 -2.03
N ASN A 381 -29.36 -6.90 -2.75
CA ASN A 381 -29.20 -8.25 -2.20
C ASN A 381 -28.05 -9.05 -2.83
N ARG A 382 -27.46 -8.59 -3.94
CA ARG A 382 -26.43 -9.33 -4.68
C ARG A 382 -25.55 -8.39 -5.49
N ILE A 383 -24.35 -8.86 -5.80
CA ILE A 383 -23.46 -8.28 -6.82
C ILE A 383 -23.27 -9.35 -7.90
N LEU A 384 -23.49 -8.99 -9.16
CA LEU A 384 -23.14 -9.82 -10.31
C LEU A 384 -21.89 -9.26 -10.97
N VAL A 385 -20.95 -10.14 -11.27
CA VAL A 385 -19.69 -9.81 -11.95
C VAL A 385 -19.66 -10.61 -13.25
N CYS A 386 -19.80 -9.93 -14.37
CA CYS A 386 -19.92 -10.56 -15.69
C CYS A 386 -18.72 -10.20 -16.56
N ASN A 387 -18.11 -11.19 -17.20
CA ASN A 387 -16.94 -11.00 -18.05
C ASN A 387 -17.06 -11.83 -19.35
N ASN A 388 -16.76 -11.19 -20.48
CA ASN A 388 -16.94 -11.78 -21.82
C ASN A 388 -15.68 -12.51 -22.32
N GLU A 389 -14.92 -13.07 -21.39
CA GLU A 389 -13.76 -13.90 -21.68
C GLU A 389 -14.15 -15.23 -22.36
N ILE A 390 -13.18 -16.11 -22.61
CA ILE A 390 -13.45 -17.44 -23.19
C ILE A 390 -14.14 -18.38 -22.19
N GLY A 391 -13.89 -18.19 -20.89
CA GLY A 391 -14.47 -18.96 -19.80
C GLY A 391 -13.45 -19.83 -19.06
N PHE A 392 -13.88 -20.36 -17.92
CA PHE A 392 -13.02 -21.11 -17.01
C PHE A 392 -12.68 -22.49 -17.56
N GLN A 393 -11.41 -22.85 -17.41
CA GLN A 393 -10.87 -24.17 -17.71
C GLN A 393 -10.71 -24.98 -16.42
N SER A 394 -10.54 -26.30 -16.53
CA SER A 394 -10.39 -27.20 -15.38
C SER A 394 -9.26 -26.78 -14.43
N ASN A 395 -8.12 -26.36 -14.98
CA ASN A 395 -7.00 -25.83 -14.18
C ASN A 395 -7.41 -24.61 -13.33
N HIS A 396 -8.22 -23.68 -13.86
CA HIS A 396 -8.72 -22.51 -13.13
C HIS A 396 -9.56 -22.96 -11.92
N ILE A 397 -10.43 -23.95 -12.12
CA ILE A 397 -11.26 -24.52 -11.04
C ILE A 397 -10.40 -25.22 -9.99
N ASP A 398 -9.42 -26.03 -10.41
CA ASP A 398 -8.47 -26.68 -9.50
C ASP A 398 -7.70 -25.65 -8.65
N ALA A 399 -7.31 -24.51 -9.22
CA ALA A 399 -6.64 -23.44 -8.47
C ALA A 399 -7.58 -22.75 -7.49
N ILE A 400 -8.81 -22.43 -7.90
CA ILE A 400 -9.82 -21.83 -7.02
C ILE A 400 -10.14 -22.77 -5.85
N CYS A 401 -10.15 -24.09 -6.07
CA CYS A 401 -10.46 -25.09 -5.03
C CYS A 401 -9.24 -25.53 -4.21
N ASN A 402 -8.11 -24.83 -4.29
CA ASN A 402 -6.89 -25.16 -3.55
C ASN A 402 -6.37 -23.96 -2.75
N VAL A 403 -5.71 -24.23 -1.63
CA VAL A 403 -5.11 -23.19 -0.78
C VAL A 403 -3.69 -22.94 -1.24
N GLY A 404 -3.42 -21.77 -1.82
CA GLY A 404 -2.05 -21.37 -2.19
C GLY A 404 -1.54 -21.92 -3.54
N LYS A 405 -2.39 -22.52 -4.39
CA LYS A 405 -2.04 -22.78 -5.80
C LYS A 405 -2.72 -21.77 -6.71
N SER A 406 -1.92 -21.03 -7.48
CA SER A 406 -2.39 -20.14 -8.55
C SER A 406 -2.16 -20.79 -9.91
N THR A 407 -3.11 -20.69 -10.84
CA THR A 407 -2.92 -21.08 -12.25
C THR A 407 -2.04 -20.11 -13.04
N LYS A 408 -1.82 -18.90 -12.50
CA LYS A 408 -0.86 -17.95 -13.04
C LYS A 408 0.52 -18.54 -12.78
N GLY A 409 1.07 -19.20 -13.79
CA GLY A 409 2.37 -19.87 -13.71
C GLY A 409 3.47 -18.92 -13.26
N LYS A 410 4.63 -19.50 -12.95
CA LYS A 410 5.85 -18.73 -12.63
C LYS A 410 6.32 -18.01 -13.90
N HIS A 411 5.78 -16.84 -14.16
CA HIS A 411 6.15 -16.06 -15.33
C HIS A 411 7.52 -15.41 -15.10
N LYS A 412 8.41 -15.50 -16.10
CA LYS A 412 9.71 -14.79 -16.14
C LYS A 412 9.57 -13.26 -16.17
N GLN A 413 8.36 -12.75 -16.34
CA GLN A 413 8.03 -11.35 -16.16
C GLN A 413 7.25 -11.29 -14.84
N GLY A 414 7.75 -10.54 -13.85
CA GLY A 414 7.31 -10.61 -12.46
C GLY A 414 5.88 -10.11 -12.22
N TYR A 415 4.89 -10.89 -12.66
CA TYR A 415 3.48 -10.65 -12.40
C TYR A 415 3.13 -11.20 -11.01
N ALA A 416 2.63 -10.35 -10.10
CA ALA A 416 2.05 -10.87 -8.87
C ALA A 416 0.64 -11.46 -9.11
N GLY A 417 0.18 -12.23 -8.13
CA GLY A 417 -0.77 -13.33 -8.32
C GLY A 417 -0.27 -14.67 -7.74
N HIS A 418 0.89 -14.66 -7.07
CA HIS A 418 1.54 -15.83 -6.48
C HIS A 418 0.81 -16.47 -5.28
N LYS A 419 -0.18 -15.81 -4.67
CA LYS A 419 -0.78 -16.31 -3.42
C LYS A 419 -1.99 -17.22 -3.62
N GLY A 420 -2.67 -17.22 -4.78
CA GLY A 420 -3.90 -18.01 -4.97
C GLY A 420 -5.04 -17.63 -4.01
N ILE A 421 -4.96 -16.45 -3.38
CA ILE A 421 -5.92 -15.94 -2.40
C ILE A 421 -6.87 -14.88 -2.95
N GLY A 422 -6.56 -14.28 -4.12
CA GLY A 422 -7.27 -13.10 -4.64
C GLY A 422 -8.76 -13.33 -4.82
N PHE A 423 -9.16 -14.47 -5.38
CA PHE A 423 -10.59 -14.82 -5.48
C PHE A 423 -11.25 -14.95 -4.10
N LYS A 424 -10.53 -15.38 -3.05
CA LYS A 424 -11.09 -15.61 -1.72
C LYS A 424 -11.53 -14.31 -1.03
N SER A 425 -11.10 -13.14 -1.52
CA SER A 425 -11.60 -11.85 -1.01
C SER A 425 -13.11 -11.68 -1.21
N VAL A 426 -13.75 -12.41 -2.14
CA VAL A 426 -15.21 -12.35 -2.32
C VAL A 426 -15.97 -12.86 -1.08
N PHE A 427 -15.34 -13.70 -0.26
CA PHE A 427 -15.95 -14.18 0.99
C PHE A 427 -16.11 -13.08 2.05
N MET A 428 -15.49 -11.91 1.86
CA MET A 428 -15.76 -10.73 2.68
C MET A 428 -17.16 -10.17 2.46
N VAL A 429 -17.72 -10.34 1.26
CA VAL A 429 -18.99 -9.74 0.86
C VAL A 429 -20.11 -10.77 0.66
N SER A 430 -19.77 -12.04 0.47
CA SER A 430 -20.73 -13.13 0.28
C SER A 430 -20.33 -14.39 1.03
N ASP A 431 -21.27 -15.02 1.73
CA ASP A 431 -21.08 -16.36 2.33
C ASP A 431 -21.30 -17.48 1.31
N ARG A 432 -21.85 -17.15 0.14
CA ARG A 432 -22.23 -18.13 -0.87
C ARG A 432 -21.95 -17.65 -2.29
N PRO A 433 -20.68 -17.41 -2.65
CA PRO A 433 -20.33 -17.02 -4.01
C PRO A 433 -20.61 -18.17 -4.98
N GLU A 434 -21.18 -17.84 -6.12
CA GLU A 434 -21.55 -18.77 -7.19
C GLU A 434 -20.79 -18.41 -8.46
N ILE A 435 -20.30 -19.43 -9.16
CA ILE A 435 -19.52 -19.28 -10.40
C ILE A 435 -20.23 -20.02 -11.51
N HIS A 436 -20.46 -19.31 -12.62
CA HIS A 436 -21.05 -19.83 -13.84
C HIS A 436 -20.12 -19.49 -15.00
N SER A 437 -19.39 -20.47 -15.52
CA SER A 437 -18.44 -20.23 -16.61
C SER A 437 -18.05 -21.51 -17.33
N GLY A 438 -18.02 -21.51 -18.67
CA GLY A 438 -17.50 -22.63 -19.45
C GLY A 438 -18.15 -24.00 -19.18
N GLY A 439 -19.44 -24.01 -18.81
CA GLY A 439 -20.19 -25.23 -18.42
C GLY A 439 -20.08 -25.61 -16.94
N TYR A 440 -19.26 -24.90 -16.14
CA TYR A 440 -19.22 -25.06 -14.69
C TYR A 440 -20.33 -24.24 -14.03
N HIS A 441 -21.13 -24.88 -13.17
CA HIS A 441 -22.13 -24.22 -12.33
C HIS A 441 -21.99 -24.74 -10.90
N PHE A 442 -21.34 -23.96 -10.03
CA PHE A 442 -21.10 -24.37 -8.65
C PHE A 442 -21.02 -23.17 -7.70
N CYS A 443 -21.18 -23.43 -6.41
CA CYS A 443 -21.01 -22.45 -5.35
C CYS A 443 -20.06 -22.93 -4.27
N PHE A 444 -19.57 -21.98 -3.48
CA PHE A 444 -19.02 -22.25 -2.15
C PHE A 444 -20.06 -21.86 -1.10
N ASP A 445 -20.06 -22.49 0.07
CA ASP A 445 -21.05 -22.22 1.12
C ASP A 445 -20.40 -22.15 2.49
N THR A 446 -20.02 -20.95 2.91
CA THR A 446 -19.30 -20.68 4.16
C THR A 446 -20.23 -20.24 5.29
N ARG A 447 -21.55 -20.48 5.18
CA ARG A 447 -22.52 -20.11 6.22
C ARG A 447 -22.28 -20.89 7.52
N ASN A 448 -21.70 -22.08 7.43
CA ASN A 448 -21.22 -22.83 8.59
C ASN A 448 -19.77 -22.43 8.89
N GLU A 449 -19.58 -21.53 9.86
CA GLU A 449 -18.25 -21.01 10.22
C GLU A 449 -17.29 -22.06 10.80
N GLU A 450 -17.81 -23.17 11.32
CA GLU A 450 -17.03 -24.29 11.87
C GLU A 450 -16.42 -25.16 10.77
N ASP A 451 -17.03 -25.19 9.58
CA ASP A 451 -16.52 -25.93 8.44
C ASP A 451 -15.65 -25.06 7.54
N LYS A 452 -14.40 -24.83 7.95
CA LYS A 452 -13.43 -24.07 7.15
C LYS A 452 -13.15 -24.68 5.77
N MET A 453 -13.46 -25.96 5.53
CA MET A 453 -13.28 -26.56 4.19
C MET A 453 -14.24 -25.94 3.15
N SER A 454 -15.33 -25.31 3.59
CA SER A 454 -16.28 -24.59 2.74
C SER A 454 -15.65 -23.55 1.83
N TYR A 455 -14.52 -22.94 2.24
CA TYR A 455 -13.79 -21.96 1.43
C TYR A 455 -13.20 -22.54 0.14
N ILE A 456 -13.01 -23.86 0.06
CA ILE A 456 -12.39 -24.55 -1.09
C ILE A 456 -13.23 -25.70 -1.64
N ASN A 457 -14.37 -25.99 -1.02
CA ASN A 457 -15.25 -27.08 -1.39
C ASN A 457 -16.32 -26.62 -2.40
N PRO A 458 -16.20 -26.92 -3.70
CA PRO A 458 -17.22 -26.57 -4.67
C PRO A 458 -18.44 -27.48 -4.52
N ILE A 459 -19.64 -26.89 -4.55
CA ILE A 459 -20.93 -27.58 -4.53
C ILE A 459 -21.61 -27.32 -5.87
N TRP A 460 -21.88 -28.38 -6.63
CA TRP A 460 -22.56 -28.26 -7.92
C TRP A 460 -23.98 -27.71 -7.78
N LEU A 461 -24.42 -26.95 -8.78
CA LEU A 461 -25.77 -26.39 -8.87
C LEU A 461 -26.46 -26.99 -10.10
N ASP A 462 -27.54 -27.76 -9.87
CA ASP A 462 -28.31 -28.41 -10.95
C ASP A 462 -29.13 -27.41 -11.77
N GLU A 463 -29.61 -26.34 -11.12
CA GLU A 463 -30.33 -25.24 -11.75
C GLU A 463 -29.83 -23.91 -11.18
N CYS A 464 -29.59 -22.92 -12.04
CA CYS A 464 -29.41 -21.54 -11.58
C CYS A 464 -30.78 -21.04 -11.12
N GLU A 465 -30.97 -20.85 -9.81
CA GLU A 465 -32.29 -20.62 -9.17
C GLU A 465 -33.07 -19.40 -9.69
N GLU A 466 -32.45 -18.53 -10.48
CA GLU A 466 -33.12 -17.38 -11.10
C GLU A 466 -32.82 -17.37 -12.60
N ASN A 467 -33.87 -17.28 -13.44
CA ASN A 467 -33.78 -16.96 -14.87
C ASN A 467 -33.08 -15.61 -15.06
N LEU A 468 -31.76 -15.62 -14.97
CA LEU A 468 -30.92 -14.46 -15.20
C LEU A 468 -30.60 -14.49 -16.69
N SER A 469 -31.44 -13.84 -17.50
CA SER A 469 -31.20 -13.65 -18.93
C SER A 469 -29.80 -13.11 -19.22
N LEU A 470 -29.21 -12.39 -18.25
CA LEU A 470 -27.85 -11.87 -18.26
C LEU A 470 -26.75 -12.93 -18.12
N ILE A 471 -26.98 -14.10 -17.50
CA ILE A 471 -25.94 -15.14 -17.39
C ILE A 471 -25.67 -15.74 -18.77
N ASN A 472 -26.70 -15.92 -19.59
CA ASN A 472 -26.56 -16.54 -20.91
C ASN A 472 -25.91 -15.62 -21.95
N GLU A 473 -25.83 -14.32 -21.68
CA GLU A 473 -25.17 -13.34 -22.54
C GLU A 473 -23.66 -13.22 -22.28
N TRP A 474 -23.17 -13.80 -21.19
CA TRP A 474 -21.79 -13.66 -20.72
C TRP A 474 -21.14 -15.02 -20.46
N ASN A 475 -19.92 -15.20 -20.95
CA ASN A 475 -19.22 -16.49 -20.82
C ASN A 475 -18.77 -16.80 -19.39
N THR A 476 -18.54 -15.77 -18.55
CA THR A 476 -18.26 -15.90 -17.12
C THR A 476 -19.16 -14.97 -16.33
N CYS A 477 -19.91 -15.51 -15.37
CA CYS A 477 -20.70 -14.78 -14.40
C CYS A 477 -20.42 -15.28 -12.98
N ILE A 478 -20.06 -14.37 -12.08
CA ILE A 478 -19.89 -14.65 -10.66
C ILE A 478 -21.03 -13.93 -9.91
N ARG A 479 -21.85 -14.69 -9.19
CA ARG A 479 -22.95 -14.16 -8.39
C ARG A 479 -22.54 -14.16 -6.93
N LEU A 480 -22.64 -12.99 -6.30
CA LEU A 480 -22.25 -12.74 -4.91
C LEU A 480 -23.47 -12.27 -4.11
N PRO A 481 -24.27 -13.18 -3.52
CA PRO A 481 -25.31 -12.81 -2.55
C PRO A 481 -24.70 -12.05 -1.38
N ILE A 482 -25.17 -10.84 -1.11
CA ILE A 482 -24.59 -9.96 -0.07
C ILE A 482 -24.96 -10.48 1.32
N LYS A 483 -23.98 -10.60 2.22
CA LYS A 483 -24.21 -10.99 3.63
C LYS A 483 -25.21 -10.05 4.31
N GLN A 484 -26.03 -10.55 5.22
CA GLN A 484 -27.05 -9.74 5.89
C GLN A 484 -26.45 -8.54 6.65
N ASN A 485 -25.24 -8.69 7.21
CA ASN A 485 -24.50 -7.66 7.93
C ASN A 485 -23.73 -6.70 6.98
N GLY A 486 -23.60 -7.06 5.70
CA GLY A 486 -22.90 -6.31 4.67
C GLY A 486 -23.77 -5.32 3.90
N ARG A 487 -25.05 -5.17 4.24
CA ARG A 487 -26.03 -4.29 3.56
C ARG A 487 -25.81 -2.78 3.78
N SER A 488 -24.57 -2.37 4.08
CA SER A 488 -24.21 -0.99 4.42
C SER A 488 -23.89 -0.16 3.18
N ASN A 489 -24.12 1.16 3.29
CA ASN A 489 -23.70 2.18 2.31
C ASN A 489 -22.20 2.12 1.96
N SER A 490 -21.37 1.47 2.78
CA SER A 490 -19.92 1.33 2.52
C SER A 490 -19.55 0.39 1.37
N LEU A 491 -20.47 -0.49 0.91
CA LEU A 491 -20.21 -1.30 -0.29
C LEU A 491 -20.33 -0.46 -1.56
N ASN A 492 -21.31 0.44 -1.65
CA ASN A 492 -21.48 1.31 -2.81
C ASN A 492 -20.31 2.29 -2.94
N SER A 493 -19.82 2.85 -1.83
CA SER A 493 -18.66 3.74 -1.87
C SER A 493 -17.39 3.08 -2.43
N LYS A 494 -17.22 1.75 -2.24
CA LYS A 494 -16.08 1.01 -2.84
C LYS A 494 -16.14 0.96 -4.38
N PHE A 495 -17.33 1.06 -4.97
CA PHE A 495 -17.50 1.13 -6.43
C PHE A 495 -17.40 2.57 -6.95
N ASP A 496 -17.77 3.56 -6.12
CA ASP A 496 -17.61 4.99 -6.43
C ASP A 496 -16.12 5.39 -6.54
N ASP A 497 -15.25 4.72 -5.79
CA ASP A 497 -13.78 4.89 -5.84
C ASP A 497 -13.15 4.38 -7.16
N ILE A 498 -13.91 3.68 -8.01
CA ILE A 498 -13.42 3.20 -9.31
C ILE A 498 -13.33 4.39 -10.27
N HIS A 499 -12.15 4.58 -10.84
CA HIS A 499 -11.88 5.65 -11.80
C HIS A 499 -11.41 5.11 -13.14
N ALA A 500 -11.79 5.79 -14.23
CA ALA A 500 -11.36 5.46 -15.60
C ALA A 500 -9.85 5.29 -15.74
N ARG A 501 -9.06 6.01 -14.93
CA ARG A 501 -7.59 5.96 -14.90
C ARG A 501 -7.03 4.58 -14.59
N LEU A 502 -7.79 3.70 -13.92
CA LEU A 502 -7.37 2.31 -13.68
C LEU A 502 -7.09 1.57 -14.98
N LEU A 503 -7.87 1.85 -16.04
CA LEU A 503 -7.70 1.22 -17.35
C LEU A 503 -6.37 1.55 -18.02
N LEU A 504 -5.66 2.62 -17.64
CA LEU A 504 -4.37 3.01 -18.24
C LEU A 504 -3.31 1.91 -18.11
N PHE A 505 -3.34 1.20 -16.99
CA PHE A 505 -2.29 0.25 -16.62
C PHE A 505 -2.71 -1.22 -16.78
N LEU A 506 -3.98 -1.48 -17.07
CA LEU A 506 -4.48 -2.82 -17.42
C LEU A 506 -3.93 -3.28 -18.78
N ASN A 507 -3.81 -4.59 -18.96
CA ASN A 507 -3.21 -5.19 -20.16
C ASN A 507 -4.25 -5.52 -21.22
N ARG A 508 -5.30 -6.25 -20.85
CA ARG A 508 -6.30 -6.83 -21.75
C ARG A 508 -7.64 -6.15 -21.61
N LEU A 509 -8.08 -5.83 -20.40
CA LEU A 509 -9.38 -5.22 -20.16
C LEU A 509 -9.44 -3.84 -20.83
N ARG A 510 -10.53 -3.56 -21.56
CA ARG A 510 -10.73 -2.29 -22.27
C ARG A 510 -11.95 -1.53 -21.80
N GLN A 511 -12.92 -2.21 -21.19
CA GLN A 511 -14.13 -1.58 -20.69
C GLN A 511 -14.51 -2.12 -19.31
N ILE A 512 -14.90 -1.20 -18.42
CA ILE A 512 -15.51 -1.52 -17.12
C ILE A 512 -16.87 -0.83 -17.08
N GLU A 513 -17.91 -1.60 -16.77
CA GLU A 513 -19.28 -1.12 -16.62
C GLU A 513 -19.73 -1.33 -15.19
N ILE A 514 -20.29 -0.29 -14.58
CA ILE A 514 -20.85 -0.33 -13.23
C ILE A 514 -22.31 0.08 -13.32
N ILE A 515 -23.19 -0.81 -12.90
CA ILE A 515 -24.64 -0.65 -12.97
C ILE A 515 -25.18 -0.76 -11.54
N HIS A 516 -25.71 0.35 -11.01
CA HIS A 516 -26.37 0.36 -9.71
C HIS A 516 -27.89 0.27 -9.88
N GLU A 517 -28.47 -0.84 -9.40
CA GLU A 517 -29.92 -1.05 -9.36
C GLU A 517 -30.48 -0.48 -8.05
N LYS A 518 -31.16 0.67 -8.13
CA LYS A 518 -31.83 1.29 -6.99
C LYS A 518 -33.21 0.67 -6.76
N ARG A 519 -33.71 0.75 -5.51
CA ARG A 519 -35.01 0.18 -5.09
C ARG A 519 -36.23 0.64 -5.91
N ASN A 520 -36.11 1.75 -6.66
CA ASN A 520 -37.20 2.32 -7.46
C ASN A 520 -37.14 1.89 -8.95
N ASN A 521 -36.45 0.80 -9.28
CA ASN A 521 -36.10 0.41 -10.67
C ASN A 521 -35.31 1.48 -11.44
N GLN A 522 -34.77 2.49 -10.75
CA GLN A 522 -33.85 3.44 -11.34
C GLN A 522 -32.48 2.78 -11.43
N ILE A 523 -31.89 2.84 -12.62
CA ILE A 523 -30.57 2.28 -12.90
C ILE A 523 -29.61 3.46 -13.08
N ASP A 524 -28.49 3.44 -12.37
CA ASP A 524 -27.37 4.33 -12.62
C ASP A 524 -26.24 3.56 -13.27
N VAL A 525 -25.80 4.03 -14.44
CA VAL A 525 -24.81 3.37 -15.28
C VAL A 525 -23.59 4.27 -15.42
N GLN A 526 -22.43 3.71 -15.07
CA GLN A 526 -21.13 4.30 -15.34
C GLN A 526 -20.35 3.35 -16.24
N ILE A 527 -19.84 3.86 -17.36
CA ILE A 527 -19.03 3.10 -18.30
C ILE A 527 -17.70 3.81 -18.46
N PHE A 528 -16.62 3.07 -18.21
CA PHE A 528 -15.25 3.48 -18.46
C PHE A 528 -14.73 2.69 -19.66
N THR A 529 -14.27 3.38 -20.70
CA THR A 529 -13.74 2.75 -21.91
C THR A 529 -12.35 3.29 -22.20
N ARG A 530 -11.43 2.39 -22.54
CA ARG A 530 -10.08 2.71 -22.99
C ARG A 530 -9.94 2.41 -24.48
N ILE A 531 -9.44 3.39 -25.22
CA ILE A 531 -9.12 3.28 -26.64
C ILE A 531 -7.63 3.55 -26.82
N ASP A 532 -6.93 2.59 -27.42
CA ASP A 532 -5.50 2.68 -27.68
C ASP A 532 -5.28 3.28 -29.08
N HIS A 533 -4.68 4.46 -29.16
CA HIS A 533 -4.28 5.15 -30.39
C HIS A 533 -2.77 5.04 -30.60
N ALA A 534 -2.29 5.32 -31.82
CA ALA A 534 -0.86 5.41 -32.15
C ALA A 534 -0.03 4.22 -31.58
N GLN A 535 -0.46 2.99 -31.87
CA GLN A 535 0.18 1.76 -31.38
C GLN A 535 0.25 1.63 -29.84
N GLY A 536 -0.65 2.30 -29.11
CA GLY A 536 -0.77 2.23 -27.66
C GLY A 536 0.05 3.26 -26.87
N GLN A 537 0.67 4.24 -27.55
CA GLN A 537 1.35 5.35 -26.89
C GLN A 537 0.36 6.41 -26.40
N ILE A 538 -0.70 6.68 -27.16
CA ILE A 538 -1.73 7.64 -26.78
C ILE A 538 -2.97 6.85 -26.38
N ILE A 539 -3.44 7.05 -25.16
CA ILE A 539 -4.61 6.38 -24.61
C ILE A 539 -5.72 7.42 -24.43
N GLU A 540 -6.86 7.17 -25.05
CA GLU A 540 -8.10 7.90 -24.80
C GLU A 540 -8.91 7.14 -23.74
N LEU A 541 -9.21 7.83 -22.64
CA LEU A 541 -10.15 7.36 -21.63
C LEU A 541 -11.47 8.07 -21.79
N GLN A 542 -12.54 7.31 -21.89
CA GLN A 542 -13.91 7.81 -21.92
C GLN A 542 -14.63 7.42 -20.63
N LYS A 543 -15.32 8.39 -20.03
CA LYS A 543 -16.30 8.18 -18.96
C LYS A 543 -17.67 8.58 -19.45
N LYS A 544 -18.63 7.64 -19.39
CA LYS A 544 -20.04 7.89 -19.68
C LYS A 544 -20.88 7.61 -18.45
N THR A 545 -21.68 8.58 -18.03
CA THR A 545 -22.65 8.48 -16.93
C THR A 545 -24.07 8.61 -17.50
N THR A 546 -25.08 8.05 -16.84
CA THR A 546 -26.51 8.08 -17.24
C THR A 546 -27.04 9.46 -17.67
N SER A 547 -26.50 10.54 -17.10
CA SER A 547 -27.05 11.91 -17.19
C SER A 547 -26.08 12.94 -17.78
N GLU A 548 -24.86 12.52 -18.18
CA GLU A 548 -23.77 13.42 -18.56
C GLU A 548 -23.26 13.13 -19.97
N GLN A 549 -22.67 14.15 -20.60
CA GLN A 549 -21.93 13.95 -21.85
C GLN A 549 -20.71 13.06 -21.59
N ILE A 550 -20.25 12.36 -22.64
CA ILE A 550 -19.04 11.55 -22.56
C ILE A 550 -17.85 12.46 -22.27
N ILE A 551 -17.25 12.29 -21.09
CA ILE A 551 -16.02 12.98 -20.71
C ILE A 551 -14.86 12.19 -21.31
N LYS A 552 -14.01 12.88 -22.07
CA LYS A 552 -12.81 12.31 -22.68
C LYS A 552 -11.58 12.91 -22.04
N SER A 553 -10.55 12.10 -21.85
CA SER A 553 -9.20 12.55 -21.48
C SER A 553 -8.17 11.76 -22.26
N PHE A 554 -7.09 12.43 -22.66
CA PHE A 554 -6.02 11.83 -23.46
C PHE A 554 -4.74 11.72 -22.63
N TRP A 555 -4.03 10.61 -22.77
CA TRP A 555 -2.85 10.29 -21.97
C TRP A 555 -1.73 9.76 -22.85
N LEU A 556 -0.52 10.27 -22.68
CA LEU A 556 0.69 9.68 -23.22
C LEU A 556 1.22 8.65 -22.23
N VAL A 557 1.23 7.37 -22.61
CA VAL A 557 1.72 6.28 -21.77
C VAL A 557 3.04 5.76 -22.31
N VAL A 558 4.10 5.95 -21.52
CA VAL A 558 5.45 5.46 -21.81
C VAL A 558 5.68 4.21 -20.98
N LYS A 559 6.05 3.11 -21.66
CA LYS A 559 6.33 1.81 -21.03
C LYS A 559 7.77 1.42 -21.29
N THR A 560 8.48 1.03 -20.24
CA THR A 560 9.85 0.53 -20.31
C THR A 560 9.95 -0.80 -19.59
N VAL A 561 10.55 -1.79 -20.24
CA VAL A 561 10.88 -3.06 -19.61
C VAL A 561 12.24 -2.92 -18.95
N VAL A 562 12.29 -3.12 -17.64
CA VAL A 562 13.50 -3.05 -16.83
C VAL A 562 13.88 -4.46 -16.41
N GLN A 563 15.15 -4.82 -16.62
CA GLN A 563 15.70 -6.09 -16.12
C GLN A 563 15.87 -6.00 -14.61
N ILE A 564 15.43 -7.02 -13.88
CA ILE A 564 15.52 -7.03 -12.42
C ILE A 564 17.01 -7.20 -12.05
N PRO A 565 17.62 -6.20 -11.37
CA PRO A 565 19.02 -6.27 -10.95
C PRO A 565 19.31 -7.51 -10.10
N ILE A 566 20.50 -8.10 -10.27
CA ILE A 566 20.88 -9.37 -9.63
C ILE A 566 20.92 -9.23 -8.10
N ASN A 567 21.35 -8.08 -7.58
CA ASN A 567 21.35 -7.78 -6.14
C ASN A 567 19.94 -7.83 -5.54
N ILE A 568 18.91 -7.38 -6.26
CA ILE A 568 17.51 -7.49 -5.83
C ILE A 568 17.07 -8.96 -5.84
N LYS A 569 17.41 -9.74 -6.89
CA LYS A 569 17.10 -11.19 -6.92
C LYS A 569 17.71 -11.93 -5.73
N MET A 570 18.98 -11.65 -5.40
CA MET A 570 19.67 -12.26 -4.26
C MET A 570 19.04 -11.88 -2.91
N GLN A 571 18.49 -10.66 -2.77
CA GLN A 571 17.84 -10.21 -1.53
C GLN A 571 16.53 -10.95 -1.20
N PHE A 572 15.89 -11.59 -2.21
CA PHE A 572 14.60 -12.29 -2.09
C PHE A 572 14.70 -13.80 -2.35
N ASN A 573 15.87 -14.43 -2.20
CA ASN A 573 16.08 -15.87 -2.46
C ASN A 573 15.10 -16.84 -1.76
N ASP A 574 14.49 -16.43 -0.63
CA ASP A 574 13.49 -17.23 0.09
C ASP A 574 12.12 -17.29 -0.62
N ILE A 575 11.86 -16.34 -1.52
CA ILE A 575 10.72 -16.34 -2.43
C ILE A 575 11.31 -16.81 -3.76
N LYS A 576 10.83 -17.92 -4.34
CA LYS A 576 11.24 -18.38 -5.68
C LYS A 576 10.86 -17.33 -6.75
N CYS A 577 11.58 -16.22 -6.80
CA CYS A 577 11.36 -15.10 -7.70
C CYS A 577 12.05 -15.43 -9.02
N GLU A 578 11.31 -16.10 -9.90
CA GLU A 578 11.75 -16.48 -11.25
C GLU A 578 11.63 -15.31 -12.25
N ALA A 579 11.25 -14.12 -11.78
CA ALA A 579 11.11 -12.92 -12.58
C ALA A 579 12.48 -12.41 -13.06
N GLU A 580 12.65 -12.29 -14.36
CA GLU A 580 13.83 -11.75 -15.05
C GLU A 580 13.70 -10.25 -15.33
N SER A 581 12.47 -9.78 -15.59
CA SER A 581 12.18 -8.39 -15.91
C SER A 581 10.82 -7.93 -15.36
N THR A 582 10.64 -6.61 -15.26
CA THR A 582 9.37 -5.96 -14.92
C THR A 582 9.10 -4.81 -15.88
N THR A 583 7.83 -4.43 -16.07
CA THR A 583 7.45 -3.29 -16.90
C THR A 583 7.08 -2.11 -16.02
N ILE A 584 7.77 -0.99 -16.21
CA ILE A 584 7.43 0.29 -15.60
C ILE A 584 6.63 1.10 -16.63
N ALA A 585 5.48 1.62 -16.23
CA ALA A 585 4.63 2.46 -17.07
C ALA A 585 4.40 3.81 -16.38
N ILE A 586 4.54 4.90 -17.14
CA ILE A 586 4.25 6.26 -16.70
C ILE A 586 3.25 6.87 -17.67
N ALA A 587 2.20 7.49 -17.14
CA ALA A 587 1.15 8.13 -17.92
C ALA A 587 1.14 9.64 -17.67
N TYR A 588 1.21 10.42 -18.74
CA TYR A 588 1.15 11.89 -18.72
C TYR A 588 -0.20 12.34 -19.30
N PRO A 589 -1.01 13.15 -18.58
CA PRO A 589 -2.22 13.71 -19.15
C PRO A 589 -1.87 14.72 -20.24
N LEU A 590 -2.63 14.70 -21.34
CA LEU A 590 -2.48 15.60 -22.48
C LEU A 590 -3.52 16.75 -22.47
N ASP A 591 -4.32 16.83 -21.41
CA ASP A 591 -5.35 17.87 -21.28
C ASP A 591 -4.67 19.24 -21.05
N HIS A 592 -5.04 20.22 -21.90
CA HIS A 592 -4.54 21.62 -21.96
C HIS A 592 -3.28 21.92 -22.79
N ILE A 593 -3.13 21.37 -24.00
CA ILE A 593 -2.32 22.05 -25.02
C ILE A 593 -3.21 23.11 -25.69
N HIS A 594 -3.31 24.29 -25.08
CA HIS A 594 -3.74 25.46 -25.84
C HIS A 594 -2.68 25.71 -26.91
N GLU A 595 -3.09 25.94 -28.16
CA GLU A 595 -2.20 26.13 -29.33
C GLU A 595 -1.13 27.25 -29.20
N ASN A 596 -1.10 27.99 -28.07
CA ASN A 596 -0.19 29.11 -27.81
C ASN A 596 0.62 29.02 -26.49
N SER A 597 0.65 27.91 -25.76
CA SER A 597 1.50 27.80 -24.57
C SER A 597 2.91 27.34 -24.92
N SER A 598 3.89 28.24 -24.76
CA SER A 598 5.33 27.95 -24.82
C SER A 598 5.70 26.79 -23.88
N TYR A 599 6.47 25.83 -24.41
CA TYR A 599 6.91 24.56 -23.78
C TYR A 599 7.84 24.71 -22.56
N GLU A 600 7.77 25.79 -21.79
CA GLU A 600 8.77 26.08 -20.75
C GLU A 600 8.37 25.67 -19.34
N ASN A 601 7.10 25.38 -19.04
CA ASN A 601 6.70 24.90 -17.70
C ASN A 601 5.42 24.04 -17.76
N LEU A 602 5.56 22.72 -17.79
CA LEU A 602 4.47 21.83 -17.40
C LEU A 602 4.20 22.05 -15.90
N PRO A 603 2.96 22.34 -15.47
CA PRO A 603 2.65 22.48 -14.05
C PRO A 603 2.96 21.17 -13.31
N CYS A 604 3.23 21.25 -12.00
CA CYS A 604 3.33 20.05 -11.15
C CYS A 604 2.03 19.24 -11.28
N GLN A 605 2.11 18.10 -11.94
CA GLN A 605 0.99 17.20 -12.13
C GLN A 605 1.06 16.07 -11.08
N PRO A 606 -0.08 15.58 -10.59
CA PRO A 606 -0.10 14.41 -9.72
C PRO A 606 0.51 13.21 -10.47
N LEU A 607 1.67 12.75 -10.02
CA LEU A 607 2.29 11.53 -10.50
C LEU A 607 1.49 10.34 -9.97
N PHE A 608 0.68 9.73 -10.84
CA PHE A 608 0.04 8.46 -10.52
C PHE A 608 1.03 7.33 -10.79
N ALA A 609 1.85 7.02 -9.78
CA ALA A 609 2.57 5.76 -9.74
C ALA A 609 1.57 4.68 -9.34
N TYR A 610 0.93 4.07 -10.33
CA TYR A 610 0.20 2.84 -10.08
C TYR A 610 1.25 1.72 -9.94
N LEU A 611 1.75 1.49 -8.72
CA LEU A 611 2.41 0.22 -8.38
C LEU A 611 1.49 -0.88 -8.91
N PRO A 612 2.00 -1.86 -9.67
CA PRO A 612 1.15 -2.75 -10.42
C PRO A 612 -0.05 -3.21 -9.57
N LEU A 613 -1.26 -3.08 -10.12
CA LEU A 613 -2.38 -3.97 -9.78
C LEU A 613 -2.00 -5.43 -10.17
N ARG A 614 -0.74 -5.83 -10.07
CA ARG A 614 -0.20 -7.09 -10.59
C ARG A 614 0.60 -7.71 -9.50
#